data_AF-A0A164W8Y0-F1
#
_entry.id   AF-A0A164W8Y0-F1
#
_cell.length_a   1.000
_cell.length_b   1.000
_cell.length_c   1.000
_cell.angle_alpha   90.00
_cell.angle_beta   90.00
_cell.angle_gamma   90.00
#
_symmetry.space_group_name_H-M   'P 1'
#
loop_
_entity.id
_entity.type
_entity.pdbx_description
1 polymer ?
#
loop_
_entity_poly.entity_id
_entity_poly.type
_entity_poly.pdbx_seq_one_letter_code
_entity_poly.pdbx_strand_id
1 'polypeptide(L)'
;MATRHEMISNLRALGIELHPDTKMSEERLKKKLHRALDCAQLLSKRLPSSTLDPANLKSWKGPSQKAFVAGNAIEGHPEMNAMHSASQLSPDEDDHFSEMRQALYSLAQQKDQGLKATLIQDEDEISGMCIKFVDVLHLDDKTPVMILLYDHTVPGVLPPMEQLQFCARELCTPHIHVVASQGSQKLLQRLLLLNSRRLPASYQPPRQPYERNFKLSFVLPAGPLSMVDLGTLNEEKGCDVCGEKATQRCSACESVMYCGKACQTHGWRSHKTQCKALSLGSWSTIKFQSLADTLPMFNGIPVEIFNMNRYTRSDEMHGDEGWASTTRDVGPNIHGTNPFVIKIQTNGDTIRVYDRRRSLDVYLMKSWNLENFLILHTAAGTGFKGLKCYRWAKRVSDWELSICLDRKLPEDPRW
;
A
#
# COMPACT_ATOMS: atom_id res chain seq x y z
N MET A 1 -12.87 -18.58 8.23
CA MET A 1 -11.72 -17.67 8.45
C MET A 1 -10.75 -17.89 7.31
N ALA A 2 -10.09 -16.85 6.77
CA ALA A 2 -9.15 -17.09 5.68
C ALA A 2 -7.90 -17.82 6.20
N THR A 3 -7.44 -18.78 5.42
CA THR A 3 -6.28 -19.60 5.67
C THR A 3 -5.01 -18.77 5.69
N ARG A 4 -3.95 -19.32 6.27
CA ARG A 4 -2.61 -18.74 6.21
C ARG A 4 -2.17 -18.42 4.78
N HIS A 5 -2.40 -19.35 3.86
CA HIS A 5 -2.01 -19.23 2.46
C HIS A 5 -2.72 -18.04 1.80
N GLU A 6 -4.04 -17.92 2.00
CA GLU A 6 -4.83 -16.78 1.50
C GLU A 6 -4.34 -15.44 2.07
N MET A 7 -3.95 -15.37 3.35
CA MET A 7 -3.41 -14.12 3.92
C MET A 7 -2.09 -13.72 3.26
N ILE A 8 -1.21 -14.68 2.98
CA ILE A 8 0.07 -14.42 2.31
C ILE A 8 -0.16 -13.98 0.87
N SER A 9 -1.04 -14.67 0.14
CA SER A 9 -1.40 -14.30 -1.24
C SER A 9 -1.95 -12.85 -1.30
N ASN A 10 -2.94 -12.52 -0.46
CA ASN A 10 -3.50 -11.17 -0.40
C ASN A 10 -2.48 -10.08 -0.05
N LEU A 11 -1.56 -10.34 0.89
CA LEU A 11 -0.48 -9.40 1.22
C LEU A 11 0.45 -9.17 0.02
N ARG A 12 0.75 -10.24 -0.74
CA ARG A 12 1.57 -10.14 -1.95
C ARG A 12 0.87 -9.38 -3.08
N ALA A 13 -0.44 -9.58 -3.27
CA ALA A 13 -1.26 -8.81 -4.20
C ALA A 13 -1.24 -7.31 -3.85
N LEU A 14 -1.26 -6.97 -2.57
CA LEU A 14 -1.06 -5.60 -2.06
C LEU A 14 0.38 -5.07 -2.21
N GLY A 15 1.28 -5.82 -2.84
CA GLY A 15 2.68 -5.43 -3.09
C GLY A 15 3.64 -5.67 -1.92
N ILE A 16 3.20 -6.34 -0.85
CA ILE A 16 4.03 -6.63 0.33
C ILE A 16 4.91 -7.87 0.05
N GLU A 17 6.21 -7.69 0.25
CA GLU A 17 7.25 -8.69 0.03
C GLU A 17 7.30 -9.66 1.20
N LEU A 18 6.54 -10.76 1.08
CA LEU A 18 6.59 -11.90 2.01
C LEU A 18 6.96 -13.17 1.26
N HIS A 19 7.92 -13.91 1.83
CA HIS A 19 8.24 -15.25 1.33
C HIS A 19 7.04 -16.19 1.55
N PRO A 20 6.69 -17.08 0.59
CA PRO A 20 5.60 -18.05 0.75
C PRO A 20 5.73 -18.89 2.03
N ASP A 21 6.97 -19.31 2.34
CA ASP A 21 7.29 -20.09 3.55
C ASP A 21 7.57 -19.26 4.80
N THR A 22 7.17 -17.98 4.82
CA THR A 22 7.31 -17.12 6.00
C THR A 22 6.79 -17.87 7.23
N LYS A 23 7.49 -17.74 8.36
CA LYS A 23 7.09 -18.36 9.64
C LYS A 23 6.30 -17.40 10.53
N MET A 24 5.98 -16.20 10.04
CA MET A 24 5.19 -15.20 10.76
C MET A 24 3.87 -15.78 11.26
N SER A 25 3.53 -15.64 12.54
CA SER A 25 2.25 -16.12 13.09
C SER A 25 1.02 -15.57 12.36
N GLU A 26 -0.08 -16.33 12.40
CA GLU A 26 -1.34 -15.96 11.73
C GLU A 26 -1.90 -14.62 12.23
N GLU A 27 -1.85 -14.36 13.53
CA GLU A 27 -2.29 -13.09 14.10
C GLU A 27 -1.47 -11.89 13.58
N ARG A 28 -0.17 -12.09 13.32
CA ARG A 28 0.68 -11.05 12.73
C ARG A 28 0.39 -10.84 11.25
N LEU A 29 0.19 -11.92 10.49
CA LEU A 29 -0.25 -11.82 9.08
C LEU A 29 -1.57 -11.06 8.98
N LYS A 30 -2.53 -11.40 9.84
CA LYS A 30 -3.84 -10.74 9.94
C LYS A 30 -3.71 -9.26 10.28
N LYS A 31 -2.94 -8.90 11.30
CA LYS A 31 -2.69 -7.50 11.67
C LYS A 31 -2.01 -6.72 10.53
N LYS A 32 -1.06 -7.35 9.84
CA LYS A 32 -0.37 -6.76 8.69
C LYS A 32 -1.33 -6.52 7.53
N LEU A 33 -2.23 -7.47 7.25
CA LEU A 33 -3.25 -7.33 6.20
C LEU A 33 -4.25 -6.23 6.54
N HIS A 34 -4.69 -6.13 7.80
CA HIS A 34 -5.57 -5.04 8.22
C HIS A 34 -4.95 -3.67 7.98
N ARG A 35 -3.67 -3.50 8.36
CA ARG A 35 -2.94 -2.25 8.11
C ARG A 35 -2.77 -1.97 6.62
N ALA A 36 -2.50 -3.00 5.82
CA ALA A 36 -2.40 -2.86 4.38
C ALA A 36 -3.72 -2.38 3.76
N LEU A 37 -4.85 -2.94 4.20
CA LEU A 37 -6.19 -2.47 3.77
C LEU A 37 -6.49 -1.03 4.21
N ASP A 38 -6.08 -0.64 5.42
CA ASP A 38 -6.21 0.74 5.88
C ASP A 38 -5.37 1.71 5.04
N CYS A 39 -4.12 1.34 4.73
CA CYS A 39 -3.24 2.09 3.83
C CYS A 39 -3.83 2.18 2.41
N ALA A 40 -4.43 1.09 1.90
CA ALA A 40 -5.09 1.07 0.60
C ALA A 40 -6.26 2.05 0.51
N GLN A 41 -6.93 2.34 1.63
CA GLN A 41 -7.98 3.37 1.72
C GLN A 41 -7.47 4.76 2.11
N LEU A 42 -6.15 4.94 2.29
CA LEU A 42 -5.54 6.16 2.84
C LEU A 42 -6.19 6.57 4.19
N LEU A 43 -6.54 5.57 5.01
CA LEU A 43 -7.41 5.77 6.16
C LEU A 43 -6.83 6.75 7.19
N SER A 44 -5.54 6.68 7.50
CA SER A 44 -4.89 7.59 8.45
C SER A 44 -4.94 9.06 8.00
N LYS A 45 -4.92 9.30 6.68
CA LYS A 45 -5.02 10.64 6.09
C LYS A 45 -6.47 11.13 6.06
N ARG A 46 -7.38 10.26 5.64
CA ARG A 46 -8.81 10.56 5.42
C ARG A 46 -9.65 10.57 6.71
N LEU A 47 -9.26 9.77 7.70
CA LEU A 47 -9.94 9.62 8.99
C LEU A 47 -8.92 9.66 10.15
N PRO A 48 -8.35 10.83 10.48
CA PRO A 48 -7.35 10.95 11.55
C PRO A 48 -7.86 10.51 12.93
N SER A 49 -9.16 10.70 13.20
CA SER A 49 -9.82 10.25 14.44
C SER A 49 -10.05 8.73 14.50
N SER A 50 -9.74 7.99 13.43
CA SER A 50 -10.01 6.56 13.26
C SER A 50 -11.50 6.16 13.31
N THR A 51 -12.41 7.14 13.37
CA THR A 51 -13.86 6.95 13.40
C THR A 51 -14.52 7.79 12.32
N LEU A 52 -15.54 7.25 11.67
CA LEU A 52 -16.39 7.96 10.72
C LEU A 52 -17.74 8.23 11.37
N ASP A 53 -18.17 9.49 11.42
CA ASP A 53 -19.51 9.87 11.85
C ASP A 53 -20.36 10.31 10.66
N PRO A 54 -21.19 9.41 10.09
CA PRO A 54 -21.94 9.72 8.87
C PRO A 54 -23.02 10.78 9.08
N ALA A 55 -23.52 10.97 10.31
CA ALA A 55 -24.63 11.88 10.59
C ALA A 55 -24.26 13.36 10.36
N ASN A 56 -22.97 13.68 10.41
CA ASN A 56 -22.44 15.02 10.22
C ASN A 56 -21.95 15.30 8.79
N LEU A 57 -22.05 14.31 7.89
CA LEU A 57 -21.59 14.45 6.51
C LEU A 57 -22.75 14.80 5.57
N LYS A 58 -22.42 15.50 4.48
CA LYS A 58 -23.38 15.88 3.44
C LYS A 58 -23.46 14.79 2.38
N SER A 59 -24.64 14.59 1.79
CA SER A 59 -24.80 13.67 0.67
C SER A 59 -23.95 14.10 -0.54
N TRP A 60 -23.30 13.12 -1.15
CA TRP A 60 -22.49 13.25 -2.35
C TRP A 60 -23.32 13.66 -3.56
N LYS A 61 -22.85 14.65 -4.32
CA LYS A 61 -23.52 15.11 -5.54
C LYS A 61 -22.68 14.76 -6.76
N GLY A 62 -23.29 14.01 -7.69
CA GLY A 62 -22.66 13.62 -8.95
C GLY A 62 -22.06 12.21 -8.92
N PRO A 63 -21.33 11.81 -9.98
CA PRO A 63 -20.84 10.44 -10.12
C PRO A 63 -19.70 10.16 -9.14
N SER A 64 -19.93 9.26 -8.20
CA SER A 64 -18.94 8.79 -7.22
C SER A 64 -17.96 7.77 -7.82
N GLN A 65 -18.36 7.03 -8.86
CA GLN A 65 -17.57 5.94 -9.46
C GLN A 65 -16.16 6.34 -9.88
N LYS A 66 -15.96 7.59 -10.33
CA LYS A 66 -14.63 8.09 -10.76
C LYS A 66 -13.63 8.13 -9.61
N ALA A 67 -14.09 8.40 -8.39
CA ALA A 67 -13.21 8.42 -7.22
C ALA A 67 -12.73 7.01 -6.84
N PHE A 68 -13.51 5.96 -7.17
CA PHE A 68 -13.16 4.55 -6.92
C PHE A 68 -12.19 3.96 -7.95
N VAL A 69 -11.63 4.78 -8.85
CA VAL A 69 -10.54 4.41 -9.77
C VAL A 69 -9.21 5.03 -9.31
N ALA A 70 -8.90 4.84 -8.03
CA ALA A 70 -7.63 5.29 -7.46
C ALA A 70 -6.51 4.36 -7.94
N GLY A 71 -5.64 4.86 -8.83
CA GLY A 71 -4.55 4.10 -9.43
C GLY A 71 -3.25 4.89 -9.49
N ASN A 72 -2.18 4.25 -9.96
CA ASN A 72 -0.86 4.87 -10.14
C ASN A 72 -0.29 4.59 -11.54
N ALA A 73 0.88 5.17 -11.86
CA ALA A 73 1.47 5.01 -13.18
C ALA A 73 2.04 3.61 -13.48
N ILE A 74 2.17 2.72 -12.49
CA ILE A 74 2.56 1.31 -12.71
C ILE A 74 1.40 0.48 -13.22
N GLU A 75 0.23 0.62 -12.60
CA GLU A 75 -1.01 -0.05 -13.03
C GLU A 75 -1.34 0.31 -14.48
N GLY A 76 -0.90 1.50 -14.91
CA GLY A 76 -0.90 1.92 -16.29
C GLY A 76 -2.30 2.18 -16.83
N HIS A 77 -2.38 2.54 -18.11
CA HIS A 77 -3.65 2.78 -18.78
C HIS A 77 -4.52 1.52 -18.92
N PRO A 78 -3.99 0.28 -19.12
CA PRO A 78 -4.80 -0.93 -19.29
C PRO A 78 -5.57 -1.36 -18.03
N GLU A 79 -4.94 -1.35 -16.85
CA GLU A 79 -5.61 -1.75 -15.60
C GLU A 79 -6.65 -0.70 -15.21
N MET A 80 -6.32 0.59 -15.33
CA MET A 80 -7.28 1.67 -15.16
C MET A 80 -8.42 1.60 -16.20
N ASN A 81 -8.12 1.23 -17.45
CA ASN A 81 -9.15 1.01 -18.47
C ASN A 81 -10.05 -0.16 -18.12
N ALA A 82 -9.52 -1.27 -17.61
CA ALA A 82 -10.33 -2.41 -17.19
C ALA A 82 -11.19 -2.12 -15.94
N MET A 83 -10.81 -1.13 -15.14
CA MET A 83 -11.72 -0.59 -14.14
C MET A 83 -12.82 0.26 -14.79
N HIS A 84 -12.57 0.91 -15.92
CA HIS A 84 -13.55 1.75 -16.63
C HIS A 84 -14.49 0.99 -17.57
N SER A 85 -13.97 0.05 -18.36
CA SER A 85 -14.73 -0.93 -19.14
C SER A 85 -14.90 -2.15 -18.24
N ALA A 86 -16.13 -2.52 -17.90
CA ALA A 86 -16.46 -3.70 -17.06
C ALA A 86 -16.07 -5.05 -17.73
N SER A 87 -14.92 -5.12 -18.40
CA SER A 87 -14.40 -6.21 -19.21
C SER A 87 -13.06 -6.66 -18.64
N GLN A 88 -13.12 -7.86 -18.05
CA GLN A 88 -12.06 -8.81 -17.71
C GLN A 88 -10.62 -8.39 -18.03
N LEU A 89 -9.82 -8.17 -16.99
CA LEU A 89 -8.36 -8.36 -17.07
C LEU A 89 -8.07 -9.86 -17.17
N SER A 90 -6.98 -10.20 -17.85
CA SER A 90 -6.43 -11.55 -17.84
C SER A 90 -6.17 -12.00 -16.40
N PRO A 91 -6.52 -13.25 -16.03
CA PRO A 91 -6.35 -13.74 -14.68
C PRO A 91 -4.86 -13.98 -14.43
N ASP A 92 -4.22 -13.07 -13.71
CA ASP A 92 -3.30 -13.56 -12.69
C ASP A 92 -4.26 -14.09 -11.61
N GLU A 93 -4.47 -15.41 -11.55
CA GLU A 93 -5.53 -16.08 -10.77
C GLU A 93 -5.53 -15.71 -9.27
N ASP A 94 -4.46 -15.04 -8.81
CA ASP A 94 -4.21 -14.63 -7.43
C ASP A 94 -4.37 -13.11 -7.15
N ASP A 95 -4.67 -12.24 -8.13
CA ASP A 95 -4.82 -10.79 -7.87
C ASP A 95 -6.22 -10.39 -7.39
N HIS A 96 -6.59 -10.96 -6.24
CA HIS A 96 -7.85 -10.67 -5.56
C HIS A 96 -8.01 -9.21 -5.13
N PHE A 97 -6.92 -8.44 -5.03
CA PHE A 97 -7.00 -7.03 -4.62
C PHE A 97 -7.49 -6.14 -5.78
N SER A 98 -6.99 -6.37 -6.99
CA SER A 98 -7.44 -5.67 -8.19
C SER A 98 -8.90 -5.98 -8.49
N GLU A 99 -9.32 -7.25 -8.39
CA GLU A 99 -10.74 -7.62 -8.48
C GLU A 99 -11.60 -6.95 -7.40
N MET A 100 -11.12 -6.88 -6.15
CA MET A 100 -11.86 -6.20 -5.07
C MET A 100 -12.07 -4.72 -5.39
N ARG A 101 -11.06 -4.04 -5.94
CA ARG A 101 -11.19 -2.65 -6.38
C ARG A 101 -12.18 -2.49 -7.51
N GLN A 102 -12.18 -3.41 -8.48
CA GLN A 102 -13.16 -3.43 -9.56
C GLN A 102 -14.58 -3.60 -9.01
N ALA A 103 -14.76 -4.50 -8.03
CA ALA A 103 -16.05 -4.63 -7.33
C ALA A 103 -16.47 -3.32 -6.64
N LEU A 104 -15.56 -2.63 -5.94
CA LEU A 104 -15.85 -1.32 -5.34
C LEU A 104 -16.25 -0.27 -6.38
N TYR A 105 -15.58 -0.24 -7.54
CA TYR A 105 -15.96 0.62 -8.66
C TYR A 105 -17.36 0.28 -9.17
N SER A 106 -17.67 -1.00 -9.40
CA SER A 106 -18.99 -1.45 -9.84
C SER A 106 -20.09 -1.10 -8.84
N LEU A 107 -19.83 -1.21 -7.53
CA LEU A 107 -20.74 -0.75 -6.48
C LEU A 107 -21.05 0.74 -6.62
N ALA A 108 -20.02 1.58 -6.80
CA ALA A 108 -20.17 3.03 -6.98
C ALA A 108 -20.94 3.37 -8.27
N GLN A 109 -20.63 2.69 -9.38
CA GLN A 109 -21.33 2.87 -10.64
C GLN A 109 -22.82 2.50 -10.54
N GLN A 110 -23.13 1.36 -9.92
CA GLN A 110 -24.52 0.94 -9.71
C GLN A 110 -25.27 1.93 -8.82
N LYS A 111 -24.63 2.42 -7.75
CA LYS A 111 -25.24 3.45 -6.89
C LYS A 111 -25.47 4.77 -7.64
N ASP A 112 -24.54 5.19 -8.50
CA ASP A 112 -24.68 6.37 -9.35
C ASP A 112 -25.84 6.24 -10.37
N GLN A 113 -26.10 5.01 -10.84
CA GLN A 113 -27.25 4.67 -11.70
C GLN A 113 -28.58 4.60 -10.95
N GLY A 114 -28.59 4.84 -9.64
CA GLY A 114 -29.80 4.87 -8.80
C GLY A 114 -30.22 3.50 -8.25
N LEU A 115 -29.38 2.47 -8.39
CA LEU A 115 -29.63 1.17 -7.77
C LEU A 115 -29.58 1.29 -6.24
N LYS A 116 -30.49 0.55 -5.58
CA LYS A 116 -30.61 0.53 -4.11
C LYS A 116 -29.90 -0.67 -3.49
N ALA A 117 -29.69 -1.73 -4.26
CA ALA A 117 -29.11 -2.99 -3.82
C ALA A 117 -28.40 -3.69 -4.97
N THR A 118 -27.54 -4.64 -4.64
CA THR A 118 -26.84 -5.51 -5.60
C THR A 118 -26.38 -6.81 -4.94
N LEU A 119 -26.00 -7.79 -5.75
CA LEU A 119 -25.35 -9.03 -5.32
C LEU A 119 -23.94 -9.08 -5.90
N ILE A 120 -22.95 -9.34 -5.05
CA ILE A 120 -21.61 -9.72 -5.50
C ILE A 120 -21.54 -11.24 -5.48
N GLN A 121 -21.12 -11.89 -6.57
CA GLN A 121 -21.11 -13.35 -6.68
C GLN A 121 -19.93 -13.84 -7.54
N ASP A 122 -19.45 -15.05 -7.30
CA ASP A 122 -18.44 -15.69 -8.16
C ASP A 122 -19.08 -16.30 -9.41
N GLU A 123 -18.28 -16.56 -10.44
CA GLU A 123 -18.77 -17.08 -11.74
C GLU A 123 -19.50 -18.43 -11.60
N ASP A 124 -19.07 -19.25 -10.65
CA ASP A 124 -19.69 -20.56 -10.35
C ASP A 124 -20.94 -20.46 -9.46
N GLU A 125 -21.31 -19.26 -9.03
CA GLU A 125 -22.47 -18.99 -8.18
C GLU A 125 -22.43 -19.67 -6.79
N ILE A 126 -21.25 -20.01 -6.28
CA ILE A 126 -21.04 -20.76 -5.02
C ILE A 126 -21.01 -19.85 -3.79
N SER A 127 -20.61 -18.59 -3.93
CA SER A 127 -20.42 -17.60 -2.88
C SER A 127 -21.05 -16.26 -3.27
N GLY A 128 -21.82 -15.67 -2.36
CA GLY A 128 -22.51 -14.41 -2.62
C GLY A 128 -22.48 -13.42 -1.44
N MET A 129 -22.42 -12.14 -1.76
CA MET A 129 -22.54 -11.03 -0.81
C MET A 129 -23.66 -10.08 -1.23
N CYS A 130 -24.73 -10.02 -0.45
CA CYS A 130 -25.80 -9.05 -0.65
C CYS A 130 -25.35 -7.69 -0.13
N ILE A 131 -25.53 -6.65 -0.95
CA ILE A 131 -25.21 -5.27 -0.62
C ILE A 131 -26.46 -4.40 -0.77
N LYS A 132 -26.79 -3.64 0.26
CA LYS A 132 -27.78 -2.56 0.22
C LYS A 132 -27.07 -1.24 0.38
N PHE A 133 -27.29 -0.32 -0.57
CA PHE A 133 -26.74 1.03 -0.46
C PHE A 133 -27.57 1.85 0.53
N VAL A 134 -26.91 2.46 1.51
CA VAL A 134 -27.53 3.36 2.48
C VAL A 134 -27.41 4.79 1.99
N ASP A 135 -26.18 5.28 1.79
CA ASP A 135 -25.92 6.62 1.27
C ASP A 135 -24.52 6.73 0.66
N VAL A 136 -24.26 7.79 -0.08
CA VAL A 136 -22.92 8.23 -0.47
C VAL A 136 -22.72 9.63 0.06
N LEU A 137 -21.67 9.84 0.84
CA LEU A 137 -21.44 11.06 1.61
C LEU A 137 -20.10 11.71 1.22
N HIS A 138 -20.00 13.02 1.36
CA HIS A 138 -18.73 13.75 1.27
C HIS A 138 -17.90 13.52 2.53
N LEU A 139 -16.75 12.86 2.41
CA LEU A 139 -15.72 12.96 3.45
C LEU A 139 -14.99 14.30 3.35
N ASP A 140 -14.68 14.67 2.11
CA ASP A 140 -14.14 15.94 1.67
C ASP A 140 -14.71 16.25 0.27
N ASP A 141 -14.19 17.28 -0.40
CA ASP A 141 -14.67 17.74 -1.71
C ASP A 141 -14.48 16.70 -2.84
N LYS A 142 -13.57 15.73 -2.67
CA LYS A 142 -13.16 14.77 -3.71
C LYS A 142 -13.30 13.31 -3.29
N THR A 143 -13.46 13.03 -2.00
CA THR A 143 -13.53 11.69 -1.46
C THR A 143 -14.96 11.33 -1.07
N PRO A 144 -15.67 10.52 -1.87
CA PRO A 144 -16.94 9.94 -1.46
C PRO A 144 -16.71 8.82 -0.43
N VAL A 145 -17.64 8.69 0.51
CA VAL A 145 -17.79 7.53 1.38
C VAL A 145 -19.08 6.85 1.05
N MET A 146 -19.04 5.57 0.69
CA MET A 146 -20.25 4.80 0.49
C MET A 146 -20.60 4.05 1.77
N ILE A 147 -21.76 4.37 2.34
CA ILE A 147 -22.35 3.65 3.48
C ILE A 147 -23.23 2.54 2.94
N LEU A 148 -23.08 1.33 3.48
CA LEU A 148 -23.81 0.16 3.00
C LEU A 148 -24.13 -0.83 4.12
N LEU A 149 -25.19 -1.60 3.91
CA LEU A 149 -25.47 -2.82 4.66
C LEU A 149 -25.02 -4.02 3.84
N TYR A 150 -24.44 -5.03 4.48
CA TYR A 150 -24.04 -6.25 3.79
C TYR A 150 -24.33 -7.51 4.58
N ASP A 151 -24.58 -8.59 3.87
CA ASP A 151 -24.54 -9.96 4.38
C ASP A 151 -23.82 -10.86 3.39
N HIS A 152 -23.15 -11.91 3.87
CA HIS A 152 -22.29 -12.77 3.06
C HIS A 152 -22.53 -14.23 3.39
N THR A 153 -22.88 -15.02 2.37
CA THR A 153 -23.07 -16.46 2.49
C THR A 153 -21.74 -17.18 2.42
N VAL A 154 -21.49 -18.12 3.32
CA VAL A 154 -20.29 -18.96 3.26
C VAL A 154 -20.50 -20.06 2.19
N PRO A 155 -19.49 -20.37 1.36
CA PRO A 155 -19.57 -21.47 0.40
C PRO A 155 -20.07 -22.77 1.03
N GLY A 156 -21.01 -23.44 0.36
CA GLY A 156 -21.57 -24.72 0.80
C GLY A 156 -22.63 -24.62 1.92
N VAL A 157 -23.03 -23.42 2.31
CA VAL A 157 -24.13 -23.18 3.26
C VAL A 157 -25.31 -22.56 2.53
N LEU A 158 -26.52 -23.08 2.75
CA LEU A 158 -27.73 -22.47 2.19
C LEU A 158 -27.89 -21.03 2.70
N PRO A 159 -28.21 -20.06 1.83
CA PRO A 159 -28.50 -18.69 2.25
C PRO A 159 -29.63 -18.66 3.31
N PRO A 160 -29.49 -17.86 4.37
CA PRO A 160 -30.58 -17.68 5.33
C PRO A 160 -31.82 -17.10 4.64
N MET A 161 -33.00 -17.37 5.20
CA MET A 161 -34.29 -16.95 4.63
C MET A 161 -34.35 -15.44 4.40
N GLU A 162 -33.74 -14.65 5.29
CA GLU A 162 -33.63 -13.20 5.18
C GLU A 162 -32.87 -12.75 3.93
N GLN A 163 -31.81 -13.47 3.56
CA GLN A 163 -31.05 -13.15 2.36
C GLN A 163 -31.82 -13.51 1.09
N LEU A 164 -32.54 -14.65 1.10
CA LEU A 164 -33.45 -15.02 0.00
C LEU A 164 -34.59 -13.98 -0.15
N GLN A 165 -35.15 -13.52 0.97
CA GLN A 165 -36.15 -12.45 0.97
C GLN A 165 -35.58 -11.13 0.45
N PHE A 166 -34.36 -10.76 0.86
CA PHE A 166 -33.66 -9.60 0.34
C PHE A 166 -33.54 -9.68 -1.19
N CYS A 167 -33.00 -10.79 -1.72
CA CYS A 167 -32.87 -10.98 -3.17
C CYS A 167 -34.23 -10.89 -3.88
N ALA A 168 -35.26 -11.54 -3.35
CA ALA A 168 -36.60 -11.53 -3.94
C ALA A 168 -37.29 -10.17 -3.90
N ARG A 169 -36.92 -9.26 -2.98
CA ARG A 169 -37.55 -7.95 -2.81
C ARG A 169 -36.78 -6.83 -3.47
N GLU A 170 -35.44 -6.90 -3.44
CA GLU A 170 -34.56 -5.82 -3.81
C GLU A 170 -33.84 -6.05 -5.15
N LEU A 171 -33.70 -7.31 -5.60
CA LEU A 171 -32.94 -7.70 -6.80
C LEU A 171 -33.85 -8.18 -7.95
N CYS A 172 -35.07 -7.65 -8.07
CA CYS A 172 -36.12 -8.13 -8.99
C CYS A 172 -35.82 -8.06 -10.49
N THR A 173 -34.62 -7.64 -10.92
CA THR A 173 -34.21 -7.64 -12.34
C THR A 173 -33.07 -8.64 -12.58
N PRO A 174 -33.12 -9.43 -13.68
CA PRO A 174 -32.21 -10.56 -13.90
C PRO A 174 -30.73 -10.19 -14.20
N HIS A 175 -30.30 -8.95 -13.97
CA HIS A 175 -29.03 -8.42 -14.47
C HIS A 175 -28.21 -7.59 -13.44
N ILE A 176 -28.56 -7.59 -12.16
CA ILE A 176 -27.80 -6.82 -11.16
C ILE A 176 -26.89 -7.76 -10.35
N HIS A 177 -25.74 -8.09 -10.94
CA HIS A 177 -24.66 -8.82 -10.26
C HIS A 177 -23.32 -8.12 -10.51
N VAL A 178 -22.50 -8.05 -9.48
CA VAL A 178 -21.07 -7.74 -9.57
C VAL A 178 -20.34 -9.08 -9.51
N VAL A 179 -19.59 -9.43 -10.55
CA VAL A 179 -18.81 -10.66 -10.55
C VAL A 179 -17.51 -10.45 -9.78
N ALA A 180 -17.21 -11.29 -8.79
CA ALA A 180 -15.96 -11.26 -8.04
C ALA A 180 -15.62 -12.66 -7.51
N SER A 181 -14.34 -13.06 -7.61
CA SER A 181 -13.87 -14.35 -7.09
C SER A 181 -14.11 -14.47 -5.58
N GLN A 182 -14.11 -15.72 -5.08
CA GLN A 182 -14.21 -15.98 -3.64
C GLN A 182 -13.07 -15.32 -2.85
N GLY A 183 -11.87 -15.22 -3.43
CA GLY A 183 -10.74 -14.52 -2.83
C GLY A 183 -11.00 -13.02 -2.66
N SER A 184 -11.50 -12.38 -3.72
CA SER A 184 -11.92 -10.97 -3.72
C SER A 184 -13.06 -10.71 -2.73
N GLN A 185 -14.10 -11.55 -2.71
CA GLN A 185 -15.22 -11.44 -1.77
C GLN A 185 -14.75 -11.54 -0.31
N LYS A 186 -13.84 -12.47 0.02
CA LYS A 186 -13.24 -12.61 1.36
C LYS A 186 -12.43 -11.37 1.74
N LEU A 187 -11.71 -10.76 0.80
CA LEU A 187 -10.93 -9.54 1.05
C LEU A 187 -11.86 -8.34 1.29
N LEU A 188 -12.91 -8.18 0.47
CA LEU A 188 -13.95 -7.16 0.66
C LEU A 188 -14.66 -7.34 2.00
N GLN A 189 -15.03 -8.57 2.37
CA GLN A 189 -15.68 -8.86 3.65
C GLN A 189 -14.80 -8.43 4.84
N ARG A 190 -13.47 -8.60 4.73
CA ARG A 190 -12.51 -8.15 5.75
C ARG A 190 -12.45 -6.63 5.83
N LEU A 191 -12.36 -5.95 4.68
CA LEU A 191 -12.40 -4.49 4.61
C LEU A 191 -13.65 -3.93 5.27
N LEU A 192 -14.82 -4.48 4.93
CA LEU A 192 -16.10 -4.11 5.52
C LEU A 192 -16.14 -4.39 7.03
N LEU A 193 -15.63 -5.53 7.48
CA LEU A 193 -15.57 -5.82 8.91
C LEU A 193 -14.67 -4.84 9.67
N LEU A 194 -13.56 -4.40 9.08
CA LEU A 194 -12.71 -3.38 9.69
C LEU A 194 -13.43 -2.03 9.78
N ASN A 195 -14.07 -1.60 8.69
CA ASN A 195 -14.76 -0.32 8.62
C ASN A 195 -16.02 -0.26 9.49
N SER A 196 -16.74 -1.38 9.65
CA SER A 196 -17.90 -1.47 10.55
C SER A 196 -17.59 -1.05 12.00
N ARG A 197 -16.36 -1.31 12.47
CA ARG A 197 -15.92 -0.97 13.84
C ARG A 197 -15.62 0.52 14.03
N ARG A 198 -15.59 1.28 12.94
CA ARG A 198 -15.26 2.70 12.92
C ARG A 198 -16.49 3.59 12.87
N LEU A 199 -17.67 2.99 12.77
CA LEU A 199 -18.96 3.68 12.83
C LEU A 199 -19.45 3.75 14.29
N PRO A 200 -20.03 4.87 14.72
CA PRO A 200 -20.60 4.99 16.05
C PRO A 200 -21.84 4.08 16.16
N ALA A 201 -22.03 3.45 17.32
CA ALA A 201 -23.18 2.58 17.58
C ALA A 201 -24.54 3.32 17.51
N SER A 202 -24.53 4.65 17.65
CA SER A 202 -25.69 5.52 17.53
C SER A 202 -26.17 5.68 16.08
N TYR A 203 -25.32 5.44 15.08
CA TYR A 203 -25.72 5.55 13.68
C TYR A 203 -26.43 4.28 13.24
N GLN A 204 -27.77 4.35 13.24
CA GLN A 204 -28.68 3.25 12.93
C GLN A 204 -29.55 3.64 11.73
N PRO A 205 -29.11 3.37 10.49
CA PRO A 205 -29.93 3.66 9.32
C PRO A 205 -31.20 2.79 9.32
N PRO A 206 -32.29 3.24 8.67
CA PRO A 206 -33.52 2.47 8.57
C PRO A 206 -33.26 1.09 7.97
N ARG A 207 -33.88 0.06 8.56
CA ARG A 207 -33.74 -1.34 8.15
C ARG A 207 -35.10 -1.98 7.94
N GLN A 208 -35.17 -2.85 6.94
CA GLN A 208 -36.30 -3.74 6.72
C GLN A 208 -36.20 -4.99 7.62
N PRO A 209 -37.30 -5.72 7.87
CA PRO A 209 -37.28 -6.92 8.71
C PRO A 209 -36.27 -7.99 8.26
N TYR A 210 -36.08 -8.13 6.95
CA TYR A 210 -35.11 -9.05 6.34
C TYR A 210 -33.66 -8.52 6.34
N GLU A 211 -33.41 -7.31 6.84
CA GLU A 211 -32.06 -6.72 6.97
C GLU A 211 -31.52 -6.81 8.40
N ARG A 212 -32.21 -7.54 9.29
CA ARG A 212 -31.88 -7.62 10.73
C ARG A 212 -30.46 -8.12 11.01
N ASN A 213 -29.97 -9.03 10.19
CA ASN A 213 -28.64 -9.65 10.33
C ASN A 213 -27.57 -8.96 9.48
N PHE A 214 -27.96 -8.00 8.63
CA PHE A 214 -27.00 -7.30 7.78
C PHE A 214 -26.09 -6.43 8.63
N LYS A 215 -24.81 -6.46 8.34
CA LYS A 215 -23.80 -5.63 9.01
C LYS A 215 -23.72 -4.27 8.35
N LEU A 216 -23.64 -3.22 9.16
CA LEU A 216 -23.42 -1.86 8.68
C LEU A 216 -21.93 -1.59 8.53
N SER A 217 -21.55 -0.99 7.40
CA SER A 217 -20.17 -0.64 7.11
C SER A 217 -20.11 0.54 6.14
N PHE A 218 -18.89 0.95 5.82
CA PHE A 218 -18.61 1.86 4.73
C PHE A 218 -17.39 1.40 3.92
N VAL A 219 -17.26 1.98 2.72
CA VAL A 219 -16.07 1.87 1.88
C VAL A 219 -15.63 3.24 1.40
N LEU A 220 -14.32 3.45 1.43
CA LEU A 220 -13.61 4.56 0.78
C LEU A 220 -12.94 4.04 -0.49
N PRO A 221 -12.62 4.91 -1.45
CA PRO A 221 -11.76 4.58 -2.58
C PRO A 221 -10.48 3.86 -2.15
N ALA A 222 -10.35 2.61 -2.59
CA ALA A 222 -9.16 1.80 -2.38
C ALA A 222 -8.29 1.84 -3.63
N GLY A 223 -6.98 1.93 -3.43
CA GLY A 223 -5.99 1.96 -4.51
C GLY A 223 -4.69 1.30 -4.07
N PRO A 224 -3.67 1.30 -4.93
CA PRO A 224 -2.38 0.70 -4.59
C PRO A 224 -1.78 1.36 -3.36
N LEU A 225 -0.90 0.63 -2.67
CA LEU A 225 -0.20 1.16 -1.52
C LEU A 225 0.85 2.20 -1.95
N SER A 226 0.96 3.28 -1.19
CA SER A 226 2.01 4.28 -1.39
C SER A 226 3.40 3.68 -1.13
N MET A 227 4.45 4.31 -1.64
CA MET A 227 5.83 3.87 -1.38
C MET A 227 6.21 3.90 0.10
N VAL A 228 5.68 4.86 0.84
CA VAL A 228 5.92 5.01 2.28
C VAL A 228 5.23 3.87 3.03
N ASP A 229 3.99 3.55 2.69
CA ASP A 229 3.25 2.43 3.27
C ASP A 229 3.92 1.09 2.96
N LEU A 230 4.29 0.87 1.70
CA LEU A 230 5.03 -0.33 1.29
C LEU A 230 6.36 -0.46 2.02
N GLY A 231 7.12 0.63 2.18
CA GLY A 231 8.35 0.65 2.95
C GLY A 231 8.11 0.22 4.41
N THR A 232 7.13 0.84 5.05
CA THR A 232 6.77 0.57 6.46
C THR A 232 6.28 -0.86 6.66
N LEU A 233 5.38 -1.34 5.80
CA LEU A 233 4.85 -2.70 5.87
C LEU A 233 5.94 -3.74 5.55
N ASN A 234 6.85 -3.46 4.62
CA ASN A 234 7.93 -4.39 4.27
C ASN A 234 9.07 -4.45 5.29
N GLU A 235 9.26 -3.45 6.15
CA GLU A 235 10.26 -3.53 7.24
C GLU A 235 9.84 -4.48 8.37
N GLU A 236 8.55 -4.70 8.57
CA GLU A 236 8.01 -5.63 9.57
C GLU A 236 8.11 -7.10 9.12
N LYS A 237 9.30 -7.54 8.68
CA LYS A 237 9.57 -8.94 8.28
C LYS A 237 9.62 -9.88 9.49
N GLY A 238 9.97 -9.36 10.67
CA GLY A 238 10.20 -10.17 11.87
C GLY A 238 11.54 -10.90 11.83
N CYS A 239 11.65 -11.97 12.62
CA CYS A 239 12.82 -12.82 12.67
C CYS A 239 12.97 -13.61 11.37
N ASP A 240 14.16 -13.61 10.80
CA ASP A 240 14.47 -14.29 9.54
C ASP A 240 14.26 -15.82 9.58
N VAL A 241 14.30 -16.41 10.78
CA VAL A 241 14.09 -17.87 10.98
C VAL A 241 12.66 -18.21 11.36
N CYS A 242 12.15 -17.64 12.46
CA CYS A 242 10.86 -18.02 13.01
C CYS A 242 9.74 -17.02 12.68
N GLY A 243 10.04 -15.91 12.01
CA GLY A 243 9.06 -14.91 11.63
C GLY A 243 8.54 -14.05 12.78
N GLU A 244 8.83 -14.38 14.04
CA GLU A 244 8.37 -13.65 15.24
C GLU A 244 9.02 -12.29 15.42
N LYS A 245 8.58 -11.49 16.41
CA LYS A 245 9.13 -10.14 16.61
C LYS A 245 10.64 -10.23 16.84
N ALA A 246 11.41 -9.64 15.93
CA ALA A 246 12.86 -9.61 16.08
C ALA A 246 13.25 -8.54 17.09
N THR A 247 14.27 -8.84 17.89
CA THR A 247 14.78 -7.98 18.97
C THR A 247 16.24 -7.60 18.75
N GLN A 248 16.96 -8.36 17.93
CA GLN A 248 18.38 -8.17 17.65
C GLN A 248 18.67 -8.33 16.17
N ARG A 249 19.71 -7.67 15.68
CA ARG A 249 20.20 -7.81 14.31
C ARG A 249 21.50 -8.61 14.29
N CYS A 250 21.87 -9.11 13.12
CA CYS A 250 23.20 -9.68 12.92
C CYS A 250 24.27 -8.59 13.19
N SER A 251 25.18 -8.82 14.14
CA SER A 251 26.19 -7.81 14.52
C SER A 251 27.24 -7.53 13.44
N ALA A 252 27.37 -8.42 12.45
CA ALA A 252 28.38 -8.28 11.39
C ALA A 252 27.88 -7.44 10.21
N CYS A 253 26.64 -7.68 9.76
CA CYS A 253 26.10 -7.03 8.56
C CYS A 253 24.88 -6.13 8.85
N GLU A 254 24.25 -6.27 10.02
CA GLU A 254 23.10 -5.49 10.50
C GLU A 254 21.87 -5.50 9.56
N SER A 255 21.86 -6.34 8.53
CA SER A 255 20.84 -6.39 7.48
C SER A 255 19.69 -7.36 7.74
N VAL A 256 19.90 -8.36 8.59
CA VAL A 256 18.89 -9.37 8.97
C VAL A 256 18.59 -9.28 10.46
N MET A 257 17.37 -9.65 10.84
CA MET A 257 16.89 -9.57 12.22
C MET A 257 16.52 -10.94 12.76
N TYR A 258 16.80 -11.16 14.05
CA TYR A 258 16.48 -12.38 14.78
C TYR A 258 15.77 -12.04 16.10
N CYS A 259 14.95 -12.95 16.61
CA CYS A 259 14.36 -12.81 17.95
C CYS A 259 15.35 -13.15 19.08
N GLY A 260 16.49 -13.77 18.76
CA GLY A 260 17.50 -14.18 19.73
C GLY A 260 18.63 -14.99 19.12
N LYS A 261 19.65 -15.29 19.94
CA LYS A 261 20.88 -15.97 19.51
C LYS A 261 20.61 -17.35 18.90
N ALA A 262 19.63 -18.09 19.41
CA ALA A 262 19.24 -19.40 18.88
C ALA A 262 18.81 -19.32 17.39
N CYS A 263 17.94 -18.37 17.05
CA CYS A 263 17.52 -18.14 15.67
C CYS A 263 18.67 -17.63 14.81
N GLN A 264 19.54 -16.76 15.34
CA GLN A 264 20.73 -16.31 14.61
C GLN A 264 21.67 -17.48 14.27
N THR A 265 21.96 -18.37 15.22
CA THR A 265 22.79 -19.55 14.99
C THR A 265 22.15 -20.51 13.99
N HIS A 266 20.84 -20.71 14.08
CA HIS A 266 20.09 -21.57 13.14
C HIS A 266 20.12 -21.01 11.71
N GLY A 267 19.81 -19.71 11.54
CA GLY A 267 19.81 -19.02 10.25
C GLY A 267 21.21 -18.73 9.69
N TRP A 268 22.28 -18.99 10.45
CA TRP A 268 23.64 -18.63 10.04
C TRP A 268 24.05 -19.32 8.73
N ARG A 269 23.67 -20.58 8.51
CA ARG A 269 24.08 -21.33 7.30
C ARG A 269 23.58 -20.68 6.01
N SER A 270 22.32 -20.23 5.99
CA SER A 270 21.75 -19.51 4.84
C SER A 270 22.22 -18.06 4.77
N HIS A 271 22.38 -17.39 5.91
CA HIS A 271 22.75 -15.98 5.96
C HIS A 271 24.25 -15.70 5.70
N LYS A 272 25.16 -16.61 6.06
CA LYS A 272 26.61 -16.40 6.11
C LYS A 272 27.19 -15.79 4.83
N THR A 273 26.76 -16.24 3.66
CA THR A 273 27.28 -15.76 2.38
C THR A 273 26.93 -14.29 2.17
N GLN A 274 25.66 -13.93 2.38
CA GLN A 274 25.20 -12.54 2.29
C GLN A 274 25.81 -11.66 3.38
N CYS A 275 25.93 -12.20 4.60
CA CYS A 275 26.53 -11.51 5.74
C CYS A 275 27.95 -11.05 5.44
N LYS A 276 28.80 -12.00 4.99
CA LYS A 276 30.19 -11.74 4.63
C LYS A 276 30.31 -10.79 3.46
N ALA A 277 29.42 -10.93 2.46
CA ALA A 277 29.43 -10.04 1.31
C ALA A 277 29.22 -8.58 1.73
N LEU A 278 28.30 -8.31 2.66
CA LEU A 278 28.02 -6.95 3.13
C LEU A 278 29.05 -6.44 4.15
N SER A 279 29.52 -7.29 5.07
CA SER A 279 30.51 -6.89 6.08
C SER A 279 31.87 -6.54 5.49
N LEU A 280 32.19 -7.06 4.30
CA LEU A 280 33.42 -6.80 3.54
C LEU A 280 33.21 -5.80 2.38
N GLY A 281 32.11 -5.05 2.42
CA GLY A 281 31.86 -3.98 1.46
C GLY A 281 32.82 -2.80 1.67
N SER A 282 33.14 -2.10 0.58
CA SER A 282 33.84 -0.83 0.61
C SER A 282 32.83 0.29 0.88
N TRP A 283 32.95 0.90 2.05
CA TRP A 283 32.07 1.97 2.51
C TRP A 283 32.74 3.33 2.31
N SER A 284 32.10 4.21 1.53
CA SER A 284 32.58 5.57 1.31
C SER A 284 31.62 6.56 1.94
N THR A 285 32.13 7.45 2.79
CA THR A 285 31.35 8.54 3.38
C THR A 285 31.27 9.69 2.37
N ILE A 286 30.05 10.02 1.96
CA ILE A 286 29.77 11.06 0.99
C ILE A 286 28.88 12.10 1.64
N LYS A 287 29.26 13.37 1.46
CA LYS A 287 28.48 14.53 1.87
C LYS A 287 27.51 14.92 0.77
N PHE A 288 26.31 15.34 1.16
CA PHE A 288 25.24 15.77 0.28
C PHE A 288 24.74 17.17 0.65
N GLN A 289 23.82 17.67 -0.16
CA GLN A 289 23.18 18.98 -0.03
C GLN A 289 21.66 18.85 -0.09
N SER A 290 20.98 19.87 0.42
CA SER A 290 19.55 20.02 0.23
C SER A 290 19.25 20.36 -1.23
N LEU A 291 18.02 20.10 -1.67
CA LEU A 291 17.57 20.52 -3.00
C LEU A 291 17.63 22.05 -3.16
N ALA A 292 17.29 22.79 -2.11
CA ALA A 292 17.36 24.24 -2.10
C ALA A 292 18.80 24.75 -2.35
N ASP A 293 19.80 24.10 -1.78
CA ASP A 293 21.21 24.47 -1.98
C ASP A 293 21.70 24.16 -3.41
N THR A 294 21.13 23.13 -4.05
CA THR A 294 21.44 22.82 -5.45
C THR A 294 20.85 23.81 -6.46
N LEU A 295 19.91 24.65 -6.02
CA LEU A 295 19.20 25.62 -6.85
C LEU A 295 19.37 27.05 -6.29
N PRO A 296 20.56 27.67 -6.44
CA PRO A 296 20.88 28.95 -5.79
C PRO A 296 19.94 30.10 -6.18
N MET A 297 19.31 30.03 -7.35
CA MET A 297 18.32 31.02 -7.81
C MET A 297 17.06 31.08 -6.93
N PHE A 298 16.83 30.07 -6.10
CA PHE A 298 15.70 29.99 -5.18
C PHE A 298 16.14 30.09 -3.71
N ASN A 299 17.34 30.62 -3.44
CA ASN A 299 17.84 30.72 -2.07
C ASN A 299 16.89 31.56 -1.19
N GLY A 300 16.29 30.92 -0.19
CA GLY A 300 15.31 31.54 0.72
C GLY A 300 13.85 31.49 0.25
N ILE A 301 13.57 30.90 -0.93
CA ILE A 301 12.22 30.65 -1.44
C ILE A 301 11.97 29.14 -1.39
N PRO A 302 10.90 28.65 -0.74
CA PRO A 302 10.52 27.25 -0.80
C PRO A 302 10.36 26.81 -2.26
N VAL A 303 11.17 25.84 -2.69
CA VAL A 303 10.99 25.22 -3.99
C VAL A 303 10.05 24.06 -3.81
N GLU A 304 8.82 24.23 -4.28
CA GLU A 304 7.84 23.16 -4.38
C GLU A 304 8.20 22.34 -5.62
N ILE A 305 8.79 21.15 -5.43
CA ILE A 305 9.08 20.24 -6.54
C ILE A 305 8.05 19.12 -6.55
N PHE A 306 7.38 19.01 -7.70
CA PHE A 306 6.42 17.96 -7.97
C PHE A 306 7.14 16.62 -8.12
N ASN A 307 7.13 15.81 -7.05
CA ASN A 307 7.87 14.55 -6.98
C ASN A 307 6.97 13.36 -7.30
N MET A 308 6.55 13.26 -8.56
CA MET A 308 5.85 12.07 -9.03
C MET A 308 6.79 10.86 -9.06
N ASN A 309 6.40 9.79 -8.39
CA ASN A 309 6.95 8.47 -8.67
C ASN A 309 5.86 7.57 -9.26
N ARG A 310 6.29 6.46 -9.85
CA ARG A 310 5.38 5.55 -10.56
C ARG A 310 4.32 4.86 -9.66
N TYR A 311 4.47 4.93 -8.34
CA TYR A 311 3.51 4.43 -7.34
C TYR A 311 2.65 5.55 -6.72
N THR A 312 2.87 6.81 -7.09
CA THR A 312 2.06 7.93 -6.61
C THR A 312 0.64 7.77 -7.12
N ARG A 313 -0.33 7.72 -6.22
CA ARG A 313 -1.73 7.54 -6.59
C ARG A 313 -2.32 8.84 -7.11
N SER A 314 -3.19 8.75 -8.10
CA SER A 314 -3.92 9.90 -8.68
C SER A 314 -4.69 10.70 -7.64
N ASP A 315 -5.28 10.03 -6.65
CA ASP A 315 -6.05 10.66 -5.56
C ASP A 315 -5.17 11.29 -4.46
N GLU A 316 -3.85 11.07 -4.49
CA GLU A 316 -2.87 11.78 -3.65
C GLU A 316 -2.26 13.01 -4.35
N MET A 317 -2.37 13.11 -5.68
CA MET A 317 -1.68 14.14 -6.48
C MET A 317 -2.22 15.57 -6.29
N HIS A 318 -3.36 15.73 -5.63
CA HIS A 318 -4.13 16.97 -5.62
C HIS A 318 -4.21 17.66 -4.26
N GLY A 319 -3.39 17.23 -3.30
CA GLY A 319 -3.11 17.96 -2.05
C GLY A 319 -1.66 18.44 -2.01
N ASP A 320 -1.31 19.22 -0.98
CA ASP A 320 0.03 19.77 -0.75
C ASP A 320 1.15 18.70 -0.76
N GLU A 321 0.83 17.41 -0.61
CA GLU A 321 1.80 16.30 -0.61
C GLU A 321 2.39 15.95 -2.00
N GLY A 322 1.74 16.35 -3.10
CA GLY A 322 2.37 16.28 -4.44
C GLY A 322 3.55 17.24 -4.57
N TRP A 323 3.53 18.29 -3.75
CA TRP A 323 4.54 19.31 -3.62
C TRP A 323 5.37 19.02 -2.38
N ALA A 324 6.50 18.34 -2.55
CA ALA A 324 7.44 18.24 -1.45
C ALA A 324 7.99 19.65 -1.17
N SER A 325 7.55 20.27 -0.06
CA SER A 325 8.23 21.43 0.50
C SER A 325 9.63 20.98 0.89
N THR A 326 10.63 21.43 0.13
CA THR A 326 12.02 21.12 0.44
C THR A 326 12.46 22.04 1.57
N THR A 327 12.17 21.61 2.80
CA THR A 327 12.81 22.19 3.97
C THR A 327 14.33 22.03 3.79
N ARG A 328 15.09 23.02 4.26
CA ARG A 328 16.55 22.87 4.35
C ARG A 328 16.93 21.67 5.21
N ASP A 329 16.06 21.19 6.10
CA ASP A 329 16.38 20.10 7.02
C ASP A 329 16.24 18.71 6.39
N VAL A 330 17.21 17.84 6.70
CA VAL A 330 17.11 16.40 6.42
C VAL A 330 16.15 15.76 7.41
N GLY A 331 15.19 15.00 6.90
CA GLY A 331 14.20 14.29 7.72
C GLY A 331 14.80 13.44 8.86
N PRO A 332 13.97 13.06 9.84
CA PRO A 332 14.44 12.41 11.07
C PRO A 332 15.22 11.12 10.79
N ASN A 333 16.26 10.84 11.59
CA ASN A 333 17.03 9.60 11.46
C ASN A 333 16.27 8.39 12.01
N ILE A 334 15.33 7.89 11.23
CA ILE A 334 14.53 6.70 11.56
C ILE A 334 15.28 5.38 11.36
N HIS A 335 16.49 5.42 10.82
CA HIS A 335 17.36 4.25 10.63
C HIS A 335 18.40 4.11 11.75
N GLY A 336 18.67 5.18 12.51
CA GLY A 336 19.73 5.21 13.53
C GLY A 336 21.10 5.01 12.90
N THR A 337 21.89 4.10 13.46
CA THR A 337 23.20 3.69 12.93
C THR A 337 23.11 2.50 11.97
N ASN A 338 21.90 1.98 11.72
CA ASN A 338 21.72 0.74 10.97
C ASN A 338 21.91 0.96 9.46
N PRO A 339 22.42 -0.05 8.72
CA PRO A 339 22.30 -0.12 7.28
C PRO A 339 20.85 -0.10 6.85
N PHE A 340 20.58 0.69 5.82
CA PHE A 340 19.32 0.70 5.08
C PHE A 340 19.60 0.78 3.58
N VAL A 341 18.58 0.50 2.77
CA VAL A 341 18.71 0.56 1.33
C VAL A 341 18.35 1.96 0.84
N ILE A 342 19.26 2.53 0.05
CA ILE A 342 19.05 3.78 -0.69
C ILE A 342 18.94 3.49 -2.18
N LYS A 343 18.20 4.36 -2.86
CA LYS A 343 18.20 4.46 -4.31
C LYS A 343 19.08 5.63 -4.72
N ILE A 344 20.03 5.36 -5.60
CA ILE A 344 20.90 6.35 -6.22
C ILE A 344 20.41 6.55 -7.63
N GLN A 345 20.06 7.78 -8.00
CA GLN A 345 19.54 8.13 -9.32
C GLN A 345 20.34 9.29 -9.91
N THR A 346 20.76 9.17 -11.17
CA THR A 346 21.54 10.19 -11.88
C THR A 346 20.73 10.82 -13.01
N ASN A 347 20.92 12.11 -13.27
CA ASN A 347 20.36 12.82 -14.44
C ASN A 347 21.42 13.60 -15.25
N GLY A 348 22.68 13.14 -15.25
CA GLY A 348 23.78 13.70 -16.05
C GLY A 348 24.61 14.73 -15.28
N ASP A 349 23.96 15.63 -14.53
CA ASP A 349 24.63 16.67 -13.72
C ASP A 349 24.27 16.64 -12.23
N THR A 350 23.25 15.86 -11.84
CA THR A 350 22.84 15.70 -10.44
C THR A 350 22.67 14.22 -10.08
N ILE A 351 23.03 13.88 -8.85
CA ILE A 351 22.68 12.61 -8.20
C ILE A 351 21.65 12.93 -7.12
N ARG A 352 20.55 12.17 -7.11
CA ARG A 352 19.57 12.15 -6.02
C ARG A 352 19.68 10.82 -5.28
N VAL A 353 19.75 10.89 -3.96
CA VAL A 353 19.83 9.73 -3.06
C VAL A 353 18.69 9.79 -2.05
N TYR A 354 17.91 8.73 -1.97
CA TYR A 354 16.78 8.66 -1.04
C TYR A 354 16.51 7.23 -0.57
N ASP A 355 15.86 7.09 0.59
CA ASP A 355 15.39 5.82 1.11
C ASP A 355 13.92 5.54 0.71
N ARG A 356 13.47 4.29 0.86
CA ARG A 356 12.14 3.86 0.39
C ARG A 356 11.01 4.61 1.10
N ARG A 357 11.21 4.98 2.37
CA ARG A 357 10.26 5.70 3.22
C ARG A 357 10.32 7.23 3.06
N ARG A 358 11.22 7.76 2.23
CA ARG A 358 11.45 9.21 2.06
C ARG A 358 11.76 9.93 3.37
N SER A 359 12.38 9.23 4.32
CA SER A 359 12.93 9.86 5.53
C SER A 359 14.22 10.63 5.25
N LEU A 360 14.85 10.34 4.12
CA LEU A 360 16.04 10.98 3.60
C LEU A 360 15.83 11.23 2.11
N ASP A 361 16.10 12.45 1.66
CA ASP A 361 16.10 12.85 0.25
C ASP A 361 17.17 13.92 0.04
N VAL A 362 18.31 13.53 -0.50
CA VAL A 362 19.52 14.36 -0.56
C VAL A 362 20.14 14.36 -1.95
N TYR A 363 20.89 15.42 -2.25
CA TYR A 363 21.35 15.71 -3.60
C TYR A 363 22.86 15.93 -3.64
N LEU A 364 23.46 15.59 -4.78
CA LEU A 364 24.88 15.81 -5.07
C LEU A 364 25.03 16.34 -6.49
N MET A 365 25.53 17.56 -6.62
CA MET A 365 25.79 18.22 -7.90
C MET A 365 27.19 17.91 -8.40
N LYS A 366 27.33 17.66 -9.71
CA LYS A 366 28.63 17.49 -10.37
C LYS A 366 29.55 18.71 -10.19
N SER A 367 28.99 19.91 -10.22
CA SER A 367 29.70 21.17 -10.03
C SER A 367 30.23 21.37 -8.61
N TRP A 368 29.60 20.74 -7.61
CA TRP A 368 29.96 20.92 -6.21
C TRP A 368 31.04 19.93 -5.76
N ASN A 369 30.92 18.66 -6.17
CA ASN A 369 31.93 17.66 -5.86
C ASN A 369 31.99 16.62 -6.98
N LEU A 370 32.90 16.85 -7.93
CA LEU A 370 33.08 16.02 -9.11
C LEU A 370 33.50 14.58 -8.76
N GLU A 371 34.39 14.41 -7.78
CA GLU A 371 34.91 13.09 -7.39
C GLU A 371 33.78 12.17 -6.89
N ASN A 372 33.04 12.63 -5.87
CA ASN A 372 31.92 11.85 -5.33
C ASN A 372 30.79 11.71 -6.34
N PHE A 373 30.57 12.71 -7.20
CA PHE A 373 29.60 12.62 -8.28
C PHE A 373 29.95 11.47 -9.23
N LEU A 374 31.20 11.40 -9.70
CA LEU A 374 31.65 10.35 -10.60
C LEU A 374 31.53 8.97 -9.95
N ILE A 375 31.89 8.85 -8.67
CA ILE A 375 31.74 7.59 -7.90
C ILE A 375 30.27 7.11 -7.92
N LEU A 376 29.32 7.98 -7.57
CA LEU A 376 27.90 7.63 -7.53
C LEU A 376 27.30 7.45 -8.93
N HIS A 377 27.77 8.21 -9.92
CA HIS A 377 27.37 8.08 -11.32
C HIS A 377 27.79 6.71 -11.87
N THR A 378 29.03 6.29 -11.64
CA THR A 378 29.51 4.95 -11.99
C THR A 378 28.72 3.87 -11.27
N ALA A 379 28.41 4.04 -9.98
CA ALA A 379 27.56 3.10 -9.25
C ALA A 379 26.15 2.99 -9.86
N ALA A 380 25.51 4.11 -10.20
CA ALA A 380 24.21 4.15 -10.88
C ALA A 380 24.25 3.46 -12.26
N GLY A 381 25.37 3.59 -12.97
CA GLY A 381 25.68 2.90 -14.22
C GLY A 381 25.55 1.37 -14.15
N THR A 382 25.68 0.78 -12.96
CA THR A 382 25.59 -0.68 -12.76
C THR A 382 24.16 -1.23 -12.63
N GLY A 383 23.15 -0.36 -12.67
CA GLY A 383 21.74 -0.70 -12.51
C GLY A 383 20.89 -0.38 -13.75
N PHE A 384 19.61 -0.11 -13.52
CA PHE A 384 18.60 -0.03 -14.59
C PHE A 384 18.93 1.05 -15.64
N LYS A 385 19.21 0.62 -16.87
CA LYS A 385 19.61 1.46 -18.01
C LYS A 385 20.77 2.43 -17.69
N GLY A 386 21.58 2.12 -16.68
CA GLY A 386 22.65 2.99 -16.18
C GLY A 386 22.20 4.29 -15.52
N LEU A 387 20.91 4.44 -15.19
CA LEU A 387 20.35 5.69 -14.65
C LEU A 387 20.06 5.62 -13.14
N LYS A 388 19.96 4.41 -12.59
CA LYS A 388 19.67 4.20 -11.17
C LYS A 388 20.19 2.86 -10.67
N CYS A 389 20.56 2.81 -9.40
CA CYS A 389 20.87 1.57 -8.70
C CYS A 389 20.42 1.64 -7.23
N TYR A 390 20.47 0.49 -6.56
CA TYR A 390 20.21 0.39 -5.13
C TYR A 390 21.48 -0.04 -4.39
N ARG A 391 21.73 0.57 -3.24
CA ARG A 391 22.91 0.31 -2.40
C ARG A 391 22.55 0.35 -0.92
N TRP A 392 23.38 -0.28 -0.12
CA TRP A 392 23.32 -0.14 1.32
C TRP A 392 23.98 1.17 1.75
N ALA A 393 23.39 1.85 2.71
CA ALA A 393 23.93 3.05 3.32
C ALA A 393 23.73 3.05 4.84
N LYS A 394 24.61 3.73 5.56
CA LYS A 394 24.46 4.11 6.97
C LYS A 394 24.44 5.62 7.08
N ARG A 395 23.59 6.17 7.93
CA ARG A 395 23.58 7.62 8.20
C ARG A 395 24.70 7.94 9.17
N VAL A 396 25.59 8.87 8.79
CA VAL A 396 26.74 9.32 9.60
C VAL A 396 26.40 10.63 10.31
N SER A 397 25.81 11.55 9.57
CA SER A 397 25.27 12.82 10.07
C SER A 397 24.01 13.19 9.28
N ASP A 398 23.49 14.39 9.45
CA ASP A 398 22.32 14.83 8.66
C ASP A 398 22.60 14.84 7.18
N TRP A 399 23.81 15.22 6.78
CA TRP A 399 24.18 15.41 5.37
C TRP A 399 25.18 14.39 4.85
N GLU A 400 25.54 13.39 5.66
CA GLU A 400 26.56 12.42 5.28
C GLU A 400 26.03 11.00 5.38
N LEU A 401 26.24 10.25 4.30
CA LEU A 401 25.94 8.83 4.24
C LEU A 401 27.23 8.07 3.98
N SER A 402 27.43 7.00 4.74
CA SER A 402 28.42 5.98 4.41
C SER A 402 27.75 4.97 3.49
N ILE A 403 28.17 4.90 2.24
CA ILE A 403 27.53 4.09 1.19
C ILE A 403 28.43 2.94 0.81
N CYS A 404 27.89 1.72 0.79
CA CYS A 404 28.57 0.54 0.27
C CYS A 404 28.40 0.50 -1.25
N LEU A 405 29.48 0.73 -2.01
CA LEU A 405 29.39 0.97 -3.46
C LEU A 405 29.60 -0.29 -4.30
N ASP A 406 30.40 -1.22 -3.80
CA ASP A 406 30.85 -2.45 -4.47
C ASP A 406 29.90 -3.63 -4.28
N ARG A 407 28.99 -3.57 -3.30
CA ARG A 407 28.02 -4.65 -3.02
C ARG A 407 26.62 -4.27 -3.48
N LYS A 408 26.13 -5.01 -4.47
CA LYS A 408 24.73 -4.94 -4.92
C LYS A 408 23.82 -5.66 -3.94
N LEU A 409 22.53 -5.31 -3.97
CA LEU A 409 21.51 -6.14 -3.33
C LEU A 409 21.37 -7.47 -4.08
N PRO A 410 21.03 -8.57 -3.38
CA PRO A 410 20.78 -9.85 -4.03
C PRO A 410 19.67 -9.78 -5.09
N GLU A 411 18.66 -8.95 -4.80
CA GLU A 411 17.51 -8.68 -5.67
C GLU A 411 17.24 -7.18 -5.69
N ASP A 412 16.75 -6.68 -6.82
CA ASP A 412 16.31 -5.29 -6.91
C ASP A 412 15.03 -5.10 -6.08
N PRO A 413 15.02 -4.21 -5.07
CA PRO A 413 13.83 -3.95 -4.28
C PRO A 413 12.71 -3.36 -5.17
N ARG A 414 11.44 -3.68 -4.85
CA ARG A 414 10.29 -3.03 -5.49
C ARG A 414 10.24 -1.56 -5.06
N TRP A 415 10.72 -0.65 -5.93
CA TRP A 415 10.86 0.79 -5.64
C TRP A 415 10.33 1.71 -6.73
#